data_AF-A0A1H7WBM1-F1
#
_entry.id   AF-A0A1H7WBM1-F1
#
_cell.length_a   1.000
_cell.length_b   1.000
_cell.length_c   1.000
_cell.angle_alpha   90.00
_cell.angle_beta   90.00
_cell.angle_gamma   90.00
#
_symmetry.space_group_name_H-M   'P 1'
#
loop_
_entity.id
_entity.type
_entity.pdbx_description
1 polymer ?
#
loop_
_entity_poly.entity_id
_entity_poly.type
_entity_poly.pdbx_seq_one_letter_code
_entity_poly.pdbx_strand_id
1 'polypeptide(L)'
;MTALRMLLRGAAAAGLAVDAYVHLKLAHQYSAVASATISEGTLFRVEGVAAVIAALLVLFWRHRFGDGFAWLTAAAGLAAILFYRYSDPGALGPLPDMYEPIWFTDKVLALLGQAVALAALTPLIVGRPRRNAGRRTPHDPEEATGNPSVHDRPGA
;
A
#
# COMPACT_ATOMS: atom_id res chain seq x y z
N MET A 1 4.56 0.74 -18.68
CA MET A 1 4.65 -0.10 -17.44
C MET A 1 4.91 -1.53 -17.87
N THR A 2 5.79 -2.28 -17.22
CA THR A 2 6.06 -3.69 -17.56
C THR A 2 4.85 -4.58 -17.25
N ALA A 3 4.65 -5.64 -18.04
CA ALA A 3 3.53 -6.59 -17.89
C ALA A 3 3.41 -7.15 -16.47
N LEU A 4 4.54 -7.51 -15.85
CA LEU A 4 4.59 -7.96 -14.46
C LEU A 4 4.01 -6.93 -13.47
N ARG A 5 4.30 -5.64 -13.64
CA ARG A 5 3.74 -4.58 -12.77
C ARG A 5 2.22 -4.45 -12.93
N MET A 6 1.71 -4.66 -14.14
CA MET A 6 0.27 -4.67 -14.38
C MET A 6 -0.39 -5.87 -13.72
N LEU A 7 0.22 -7.05 -13.83
CA LEU A 7 -0.24 -8.27 -13.18
C LEU A 7 -0.29 -8.11 -11.65
N LEU A 8 0.78 -7.57 -11.05
CA LEU A 8 0.84 -7.32 -9.60
C LEU A 8 -0.23 -6.32 -9.16
N ARG A 9 -0.44 -5.23 -9.91
CA ARG A 9 -1.52 -4.27 -9.59
C ARG A 9 -2.90 -4.90 -9.72
N GLY A 10 -3.12 -5.72 -10.75
CA GLY A 10 -4.36 -6.46 -10.94
C GLY A 10 -4.63 -7.44 -9.81
N ALA A 11 -3.63 -8.24 -9.42
CA ALA A 11 -3.72 -9.18 -8.31
C ALA A 11 -4.00 -8.46 -6.97
N ALA A 12 -3.31 -7.34 -6.72
CA ALA A 12 -3.54 -6.54 -5.52
C ALA A 12 -4.97 -5.98 -5.46
N ALA A 13 -5.44 -5.40 -6.57
CA ALA A 13 -6.79 -4.87 -6.65
C ALA A 13 -7.86 -5.96 -6.53
N ALA A 14 -7.64 -7.14 -7.11
CA ALA A 14 -8.54 -8.28 -6.97
C ALA A 14 -8.63 -8.78 -5.52
N GLY A 15 -7.48 -8.91 -4.84
CA GLY A 15 -7.43 -9.28 -3.43
C GLY A 15 -8.17 -8.28 -2.53
N LEU A 16 -7.94 -6.98 -2.72
CA LEU A 16 -8.65 -5.90 -2.00
C LEU A 16 -10.14 -5.85 -2.34
N ALA A 17 -10.54 -6.19 -3.57
CA ALA A 17 -11.95 -6.23 -3.94
C ALA A 17 -12.68 -7.41 -3.26
N VAL A 18 -12.05 -8.58 -3.16
CA VAL A 18 -12.58 -9.72 -2.40
C VAL A 18 -12.71 -9.35 -0.92
N ASP A 19 -11.67 -8.73 -0.36
CA ASP A 19 -11.64 -8.24 1.01
C ASP A 19 -12.80 -7.26 1.30
N ALA A 20 -12.96 -6.26 0.43
CA ALA A 20 -14.04 -5.29 0.51
C ALA A 20 -15.43 -5.96 0.44
N TYR A 21 -15.62 -6.89 -0.49
CA TYR A 21 -16.89 -7.61 -0.64
C TYR A 21 -17.24 -8.38 0.65
N VAL A 22 -16.29 -9.13 1.20
CA VAL A 22 -16.50 -9.88 2.44
C VAL A 22 -16.84 -8.94 3.59
N HIS A 23 -16.09 -7.86 3.76
CA HIS A 23 -16.33 -6.92 4.85
C HIS A 23 -17.70 -6.25 4.77
N LEU A 24 -18.09 -5.79 3.58
CA LEU A 24 -19.41 -5.19 3.36
C LEU A 24 -20.55 -6.20 3.54
N LYS A 25 -20.34 -7.47 3.15
CA LYS A 25 -21.28 -8.56 3.36
C LYS A 25 -21.48 -8.85 4.86
N LEU A 26 -20.38 -8.98 5.61
CA LEU A 26 -20.41 -9.34 7.03
C LEU A 26 -20.85 -8.18 7.94
N ALA A 27 -20.71 -6.93 7.48
CA ALA A 27 -21.02 -5.74 8.26
C ALA A 27 -22.40 -5.76 8.94
N HIS A 28 -23.44 -6.23 8.25
CA HIS A 28 -24.78 -6.31 8.85
C HIS A 28 -24.84 -7.37 9.96
N GLN A 29 -24.25 -8.54 9.72
CA GLN A 29 -24.27 -9.66 10.66
C GLN A 29 -23.55 -9.32 11.98
N TYR A 30 -22.45 -8.58 11.90
CA TYR A 30 -21.67 -8.16 13.07
C TYR A 30 -22.12 -6.80 13.65
N SER A 31 -23.24 -6.22 13.20
CA SER A 31 -23.70 -4.93 13.72
C SER A 31 -24.21 -5.01 15.18
N ALA A 32 -24.58 -6.20 15.67
CA ALA A 32 -25.01 -6.41 17.06
C ALA A 32 -23.83 -6.51 18.04
N VAL A 33 -22.62 -6.83 17.55
CA VAL A 33 -21.40 -6.82 18.37
C VAL A 33 -20.91 -5.38 18.45
N ALA A 34 -21.00 -4.76 19.63
CA ALA A 34 -20.74 -3.33 19.77
C ALA A 34 -20.17 -2.95 21.15
N SER A 35 -19.34 -1.91 21.13
CA SER A 35 -18.95 -1.18 22.33
C SER A 35 -19.92 -0.03 22.58
N ALA A 36 -19.67 0.78 23.61
CA ALA A 36 -20.39 2.02 23.83
C ALA A 36 -20.19 3.07 22.70
N THR A 37 -19.17 2.90 21.86
CA THR A 37 -18.75 3.91 20.87
C THR A 37 -18.95 3.46 19.43
N ILE A 38 -18.62 2.21 19.10
CA ILE A 38 -18.66 1.71 17.72
C ILE A 38 -19.05 0.23 17.68
N SER A 39 -19.81 -0.16 16.66
CA SER A 39 -20.09 -1.56 16.38
C SER A 39 -19.03 -2.20 15.49
N GLU A 40 -18.84 -3.50 15.64
CA GLU A 40 -17.98 -4.30 14.78
C GLU A 40 -18.47 -4.22 13.33
N GLY A 41 -19.78 -4.26 13.11
CA GLY A 41 -20.38 -3.99 11.80
C GLY A 41 -20.01 -2.63 11.21
N THR A 42 -19.75 -1.60 12.03
CA THR A 42 -19.24 -0.31 11.55
C THR A 42 -17.77 -0.39 11.16
N LEU A 43 -16.95 -1.11 11.93
CA LEU A 43 -15.54 -1.37 11.58
C LEU A 43 -15.44 -2.12 10.24
N PHE A 44 -16.27 -3.15 10.05
CA PHE A 44 -16.38 -3.86 8.77
C PHE A 44 -16.71 -2.92 7.60
N ARG A 45 -17.65 -1.97 7.77
CA ARG A 45 -17.96 -1.00 6.70
C ARG A 45 -16.78 -0.07 6.40
N VAL A 46 -16.13 0.44 7.45
CA VAL A 46 -14.98 1.33 7.31
C VAL A 46 -13.84 0.64 6.56
N GLU A 47 -13.51 -0.59 6.96
CA GLU A 47 -12.48 -1.39 6.31
C GLU A 47 -12.87 -1.75 4.86
N GLY A 48 -14.12 -2.15 4.62
CA GLY A 48 -14.60 -2.43 3.27
C GLY A 48 -14.50 -1.22 2.34
N VAL A 49 -14.87 -0.02 2.81
CA VAL A 49 -14.71 1.24 2.05
C VAL A 49 -13.23 1.57 1.84
N ALA A 50 -12.39 1.42 2.86
CA ALA A 50 -10.95 1.61 2.74
C ALA A 50 -10.34 0.67 1.69
N ALA A 51 -10.75 -0.59 1.65
CA ALA A 51 -10.30 -1.59 0.68
C ALA A 51 -10.77 -1.24 -0.75
N VAL A 52 -11.99 -0.73 -0.94
CA VAL A 52 -12.45 -0.19 -2.24
C VAL A 52 -11.56 0.97 -2.68
N ILE A 53 -11.34 1.96 -1.81
CA ILE A 53 -10.48 3.10 -2.12
C ILE A 53 -9.08 2.62 -2.47
N ALA A 54 -8.51 1.71 -1.69
CA ALA A 54 -7.21 1.12 -1.92
C ALA A 54 -7.11 0.45 -3.30
N ALA A 55 -8.10 -0.37 -3.69
CA ALA A 55 -8.14 -1.00 -5.01
C ALA A 55 -8.14 0.05 -6.13
N LEU A 56 -8.95 1.12 -6.00
CA LEU A 56 -9.00 2.21 -6.97
C LEU A 56 -7.66 2.97 -7.04
N LEU A 57 -7.02 3.26 -5.91
CA LEU A 57 -5.73 3.94 -5.88
C LEU A 57 -4.62 3.12 -6.55
N VAL A 58 -4.62 1.80 -6.33
CA VAL A 58 -3.66 0.86 -6.94
C VAL A 58 -3.86 0.77 -8.46
N LEU A 59 -5.11 0.77 -8.94
CA LEU A 59 -5.39 0.67 -10.37
C LEU A 59 -5.15 2.00 -11.11
N PHE A 60 -5.67 3.10 -10.59
CA PHE A 60 -5.80 4.36 -11.32
C PHE A 60 -4.76 5.40 -10.92
N TRP A 61 -4.48 5.59 -9.63
CA TRP A 61 -3.57 6.66 -9.20
C TRP A 61 -2.09 6.27 -9.33
N ARG A 62 -1.77 4.99 -9.07
CA ARG A 62 -0.43 4.40 -9.27
C ARG A 62 0.71 5.12 -8.54
N HIS A 63 0.37 5.85 -7.48
CA HIS A 63 1.31 6.65 -6.69
C HIS A 63 1.85 5.86 -5.48
N ARG A 64 3.02 6.25 -4.94
CA ARG A 64 3.61 5.55 -3.75
C ARG A 64 2.70 5.58 -2.54
N PHE A 65 2.00 6.69 -2.35
CA PHE A 65 1.06 6.84 -1.24
C PHE A 65 -0.17 5.96 -1.43
N GLY A 66 -0.66 5.80 -2.67
CA GLY A 66 -1.75 4.87 -2.97
C GLY A 66 -1.36 3.41 -2.72
N ASP A 67 -0.19 3.00 -3.22
CA ASP A 67 0.31 1.63 -3.00
C ASP A 67 0.58 1.37 -1.50
N GLY A 68 1.10 2.37 -0.77
CA GLY A 68 1.33 2.29 0.66
C GLY A 68 0.05 2.21 1.48
N PHE A 69 -0.96 3.02 1.14
CA PHE A 69 -2.28 2.96 1.77
C PHE A 69 -2.94 1.59 1.56
N ALA A 70 -2.88 1.07 0.33
CA ALA A 70 -3.40 -0.25 0.00
C ALA A 70 -2.67 -1.37 0.77
N TRP A 71 -1.36 -1.26 0.89
CA TRP A 71 -0.56 -2.23 1.64
C TRP A 71 -0.91 -2.19 3.12
N LEU A 72 -1.04 -1.00 3.72
CA LEU A 72 -1.43 -0.83 5.12
C LEU A 72 -2.84 -1.37 5.39
N THR A 73 -3.79 -1.15 4.47
CA THR A 73 -5.16 -1.68 4.59
C THR A 73 -5.14 -3.21 4.66
N ALA A 74 -4.48 -3.86 3.70
CA ALA A 74 -4.37 -5.31 3.68
C ALA A 74 -3.57 -5.87 4.87
N ALA A 75 -2.53 -5.16 5.32
CA ALA A 75 -1.73 -5.54 6.50
C ALA A 75 -2.56 -5.47 7.79
N ALA A 76 -3.29 -4.38 7.98
CA ALA A 76 -4.09 -4.13 9.17
C ALA A 76 -5.19 -5.20 9.31
N GLY A 77 -5.92 -5.46 8.23
CA GLY A 77 -6.99 -6.45 8.26
C GLY A 77 -6.49 -7.89 8.39
N LEU A 78 -5.40 -8.26 7.71
CA LEU A 78 -4.79 -9.58 7.91
C LEU A 78 -4.30 -9.75 9.36
N ALA A 79 -3.67 -8.72 9.92
CA ALA A 79 -3.24 -8.72 11.31
C ALA A 79 -4.43 -8.83 12.26
N ALA A 80 -5.54 -8.12 11.99
CA ALA A 80 -6.76 -8.19 12.79
C ALA A 80 -7.38 -9.60 12.76
N ILE A 81 -7.51 -10.23 11.57
CA ILE A 81 -7.99 -11.60 11.45
C ILE A 81 -7.16 -12.55 12.30
N LEU A 82 -5.83 -12.48 12.22
CA LEU A 82 -4.96 -13.38 12.96
C LEU A 82 -4.99 -13.09 14.46
N PHE A 83 -4.93 -11.82 14.85
CA PHE A 83 -4.91 -11.41 16.25
C PHE A 83 -6.20 -11.82 16.95
N TYR A 84 -7.36 -11.42 16.46
CA TYR A 84 -8.66 -11.77 17.07
C TYR A 84 -9.08 -13.22 16.84
N ARG A 85 -8.33 -13.99 16.05
CA ARG A 85 -8.51 -15.44 15.94
C ARG A 85 -7.76 -16.21 17.02
N TYR A 86 -6.56 -15.76 17.37
CA TYR A 86 -5.64 -16.49 18.24
C TYR A 86 -5.49 -15.87 19.64
N SER A 87 -5.96 -14.65 19.82
CA SER A 87 -5.90 -13.93 21.09
C SER A 87 -7.28 -13.37 21.40
N ASP A 88 -7.71 -13.56 22.64
CA ASP A 88 -8.92 -12.98 23.20
C ASP A 88 -8.52 -11.86 24.17
N PRO A 89 -8.38 -10.61 23.67
CA PRO A 89 -8.10 -9.46 24.53
C PRO A 89 -9.37 -8.88 25.16
N GLY A 90 -10.56 -9.42 24.84
CA GLY A 90 -11.84 -8.75 25.07
C GLY A 90 -11.97 -7.42 24.32
N ALA A 91 -12.79 -6.51 24.86
CA ALA A 91 -12.95 -5.17 24.30
C ALA A 91 -11.70 -4.30 24.52
N LEU A 92 -11.26 -3.62 23.46
CA LEU A 92 -10.05 -2.77 23.47
C LEU A 92 -10.40 -1.30 23.23
N GLY A 93 -10.53 -0.54 24.31
CA GLY A 93 -10.85 0.89 24.24
C GLY A 93 -12.19 1.12 23.54
N PRO A 94 -12.25 1.87 22.42
CA PRO A 94 -13.50 2.04 21.68
C PRO A 94 -13.88 0.79 20.88
N LEU A 95 -12.97 -0.16 20.65
CA LEU A 95 -13.27 -1.35 19.85
C LEU A 95 -14.08 -2.36 20.70
N PRO A 96 -15.14 -2.97 20.13
CA PRO A 96 -15.85 -4.05 20.79
C PRO A 96 -14.95 -5.28 20.98
N ASP A 97 -15.47 -6.26 21.72
CA ASP A 97 -14.88 -7.60 21.74
C ASP A 97 -15.10 -8.26 20.37
N MET A 98 -14.01 -8.39 19.61
CA MET A 98 -14.00 -8.94 18.24
C MET A 98 -13.43 -10.35 18.18
N TYR A 99 -13.23 -11.02 19.33
CA TYR A 99 -12.66 -12.36 19.35
C TYR A 99 -13.55 -13.34 18.58
N GLU A 100 -12.97 -13.99 17.58
CA GLU A 100 -13.69 -14.93 16.70
C GLU A 100 -12.79 -16.15 16.42
N PRO A 101 -12.92 -17.23 17.21
CA PRO A 101 -12.10 -18.42 17.07
C PRO A 101 -12.54 -19.35 15.94
N ILE A 102 -13.63 -19.08 15.24
CA ILE A 102 -14.13 -20.01 14.21
C ILE A 102 -13.56 -19.61 12.84
N TRP A 103 -13.09 -20.62 12.10
CA TRP A 103 -12.79 -20.46 10.67
C TRP A 103 -14.03 -20.78 9.86
N PHE A 104 -14.47 -19.81 9.06
CA PHE A 104 -15.56 -19.96 8.13
C PHE A 104 -15.15 -19.40 6.76
N THR A 105 -15.93 -19.74 5.73
CA THR A 105 -15.56 -19.47 4.33
C THR A 105 -15.25 -18.00 4.08
N ASP A 106 -16.09 -17.08 4.54
CA ASP A 106 -15.87 -15.64 4.32
C ASP A 106 -14.57 -15.16 5.01
N LYS A 107 -14.27 -15.63 6.22
CA LYS A 107 -13.01 -15.30 6.92
C LYS A 107 -11.77 -15.80 6.17
N VAL A 108 -11.85 -17.01 5.60
CA VAL A 108 -10.77 -17.56 4.76
C VAL A 108 -10.62 -16.75 3.47
N LEU A 109 -11.73 -16.33 2.85
CA LEU A 109 -11.70 -15.50 1.64
C LEU A 109 -11.06 -14.13 1.89
N ALA A 110 -11.43 -13.47 2.99
CA ALA A 110 -10.81 -12.21 3.40
C ALA A 110 -9.29 -12.38 3.64
N LEU A 111 -8.91 -13.40 4.42
CA LEU A 111 -7.51 -13.71 4.70
C LEU A 111 -6.70 -13.92 3.41
N LEU A 112 -7.24 -14.70 2.46
CA LEU A 112 -6.57 -14.95 1.17
C LEU A 112 -6.49 -13.67 0.33
N GLY A 113 -7.57 -12.88 0.26
CA GLY A 113 -7.61 -11.61 -0.46
C GLY A 113 -6.54 -10.63 0.03
N GLN A 114 -6.43 -10.49 1.35
CA GLN A 114 -5.44 -9.62 2.01
C GLN A 114 -4.02 -10.14 1.82
N ALA A 115 -3.79 -11.45 1.97
CA ALA A 115 -2.48 -12.05 1.74
C ALA A 115 -1.99 -11.87 0.30
N VAL A 116 -2.87 -12.06 -0.70
CA VAL A 116 -2.56 -11.81 -2.12
C VAL A 116 -2.25 -10.33 -2.35
N ALA A 117 -3.03 -9.43 -1.76
CA ALA A 117 -2.79 -7.99 -1.88
C ALA A 117 -1.42 -7.59 -1.32
N LEU A 118 -1.07 -8.06 -0.12
CA LEU A 118 0.24 -7.81 0.49
C LEU A 118 1.39 -8.37 -0.34
N ALA A 119 1.28 -9.62 -0.78
CA ALA A 119 2.30 -10.27 -1.60
C ALA A 119 2.53 -9.52 -2.92
N ALA A 120 1.48 -9.01 -3.54
CA ALA A 120 1.56 -8.28 -4.79
C ALA A 120 2.08 -6.83 -4.63
N LEU A 121 1.69 -6.14 -3.55
CA LEU A 121 2.07 -4.75 -3.28
C LEU A 121 3.51 -4.62 -2.77
N THR A 122 4.01 -5.59 -2.01
CA THR A 122 5.38 -5.57 -1.45
C THR A 122 6.46 -5.32 -2.52
N PRO A 123 6.56 -6.09 -3.62
CA PRO A 123 7.54 -5.82 -4.67
C PRO A 123 7.27 -4.52 -5.44
N LEU A 124 6.01 -4.05 -5.52
CA LEU A 124 5.68 -2.75 -6.15
C LEU A 124 6.19 -1.56 -5.33
N ILE A 125 6.31 -1.71 -4.01
CA ILE A 125 6.83 -0.69 -3.10
C ILE A 125 8.36 -0.76 -3.04
N VAL A 126 8.92 -1.97 -2.81
CA VAL A 126 10.37 -2.18 -2.64
C VAL A 126 11.14 -1.97 -3.95
N GLY A 127 10.59 -2.40 -5.09
CA GLY A 127 11.25 -2.33 -6.40
C GLY A 127 11.26 -0.95 -7.07
N ARG A 128 10.94 0.13 -6.33
CA ARG A 128 10.97 1.50 -6.88
C ARG A 128 12.41 2.02 -6.89
N PRO A 129 12.96 2.40 -8.06
CA PRO A 129 14.26 3.06 -8.10
C PRO A 129 14.22 4.29 -7.20
N ARG A 130 15.13 4.38 -6.23
CA ARG A 130 15.35 5.62 -5.47
C ARG A 130 15.70 6.68 -6.51
N ARG A 131 14.86 7.71 -6.66
CA ARG A 131 15.23 8.90 -7.44
C ARG A 131 16.49 9.45 -6.74
N ASN A 132 17.66 9.19 -7.31
CA ASN A 132 18.90 9.80 -6.87
C ASN A 132 18.75 11.31 -7.04
N ALA A 133 18.41 11.99 -5.96
CA ALA A 133 18.48 13.44 -5.89
C ALA A 133 19.96 13.82 -5.89
N GLY A 134 20.41 14.47 -6.97
CA GLY A 134 21.65 15.21 -6.99
C GLY A 134 22.87 14.46 -7.53
N ARG A 135 22.85 14.07 -8.81
CA ARG A 135 24.07 14.22 -9.61
C ARG A 135 24.15 15.71 -9.97
N ARG A 136 24.66 16.53 -9.06
CA ARG A 136 25.31 17.79 -9.48
C ARG A 136 26.46 17.33 -10.36
N THR A 137 26.36 17.55 -11.66
CA THR A 137 27.56 17.66 -12.48
C THR A 137 28.26 18.94 -12.01
N PRO A 138 29.47 18.88 -11.43
CA PRO A 138 30.34 20.04 -11.49
C PRO A 138 30.43 20.45 -12.95
N HIS A 139 30.11 21.71 -13.22
CA HIS A 139 30.39 22.32 -14.50
C HIS A 139 31.92 22.35 -14.59
N ASP A 140 32.52 21.45 -15.37
CA ASP A 140 33.92 21.61 -15.77
C ASP A 140 34.00 22.90 -16.61
N PRO A 141 34.84 23.89 -16.24
CA PRO A 141 35.18 24.97 -17.13
C PRO A 141 36.31 24.45 -18.03
N GLU A 142 35.96 23.74 -19.09
CA GLU A 142 36.91 23.40 -20.14
C GLU A 142 37.03 24.60 -21.10
N GLU A 143 38.28 25.02 -21.29
CA GLU A 143 38.80 25.66 -22.49
C GLU A 143 38.32 27.07 -22.88
N ALA A 144 39.01 28.06 -22.31
CA ALA A 144 39.52 29.17 -23.11
C ALA A 144 40.88 28.78 -23.73
N THR A 145 40.90 27.80 -24.63
CA THR A 145 42.05 27.55 -25.53
C THR A 145 41.93 28.47 -26.74
N GLY A 146 42.49 29.67 -26.61
CA GLY A 146 42.69 30.60 -27.71
C GLY A 146 44.13 31.10 -27.67
N ASN A 147 45.08 30.25 -28.05
CA ASN A 147 46.45 30.63 -28.30
C ASN A 147 46.60 30.93 -29.80
N PRO A 148 46.74 32.20 -30.23
CA PRO A 148 47.29 32.51 -31.53
C PRO A 148 48.82 32.58 -31.43
N SER A 149 49.46 31.67 -32.15
CA SER A 149 50.88 31.65 -32.47
C SER A 149 51.32 32.89 -33.28
N VAL A 150 52.48 33.44 -32.90
CA VAL A 150 53.54 34.02 -33.76
C VAL A 150 53.19 35.28 -34.57
N HIS A 151 53.62 36.45 -34.07
CA HIS A 151 54.47 37.47 -34.73
C HIS A 151 54.43 38.81 -33.96
N ASP A 152 55.52 39.16 -33.26
CA ASP A 152 56.17 40.49 -33.31
C ASP A 152 57.29 40.61 -32.24
N ARG A 153 58.54 40.53 -32.70
CA ARG A 153 59.69 41.30 -32.18
C ARG A 153 59.75 42.61 -33.00
N PRO A 154 60.48 43.71 -32.66
CA PRO A 154 61.52 43.88 -31.64
C PRO A 154 61.50 45.23 -30.86
N GLY A 155 62.38 45.38 -29.86
CA GLY A 155 63.04 46.67 -29.57
C GLY A 155 62.91 47.23 -28.15
N ALA A 156 64.08 47.70 -27.67
CA ALA A 156 64.39 48.50 -26.47
C ALA A 156 64.69 47.73 -25.17
#